data_AF-A0A1F2PJC6-F1
#
_entry.id   AF-A0A1F2PJC6-F1
#
_cell.length_a   1.000
_cell.length_b   1.000
_cell.length_c   1.000
_cell.angle_alpha   90.00
_cell.angle_beta   90.00
_cell.angle_gamma   90.00
#
_symmetry.space_group_name_H-M   'P 1'
#
loop_
_entity.id
_entity.type
_entity.pdbx_description
1 polymer ?
#
loop_
_entity_poly.entity_id
_entity_poly.type
_entity_poly.pdbx_seq_one_letter_code
_entity_poly.pdbx_strand_id
1 'polypeptide(L)'
;MGDSYQERIDRVRTTVNHQEPDKVPILSMIGTYAVHYAGGTIQEMEDQPEKEIEYYSSIHKDLYSDIIFTAGNAFDAKSAKCIGSESHFISEDGVTIQHKEISPMEADEYPELIADPEGYIFNKMLPRKAKKLAGTTEEKYAAIKSLVDHWKVKGMVQGQLTEKLKTEFQMPIMVGGFAYPPLDYIFDYLRGFKGLSLDMRRKPNEVVAACERLCRGGRRSAHPGGPQCRSGQTDNGAD
;
A
#
# COMPACT_ATOMS: atom_id res chain seq x y z
N MET A 1 7.39 0.78 -34.36
CA MET A 1 8.36 0.51 -33.29
C MET A 1 7.82 1.17 -32.03
N GLY A 2 7.57 0.41 -30.97
CA GLY A 2 7.09 0.99 -29.70
C GLY A 2 8.23 1.68 -28.95
N ASP A 3 7.88 2.60 -28.05
CA ASP A 3 8.85 3.32 -27.21
C ASP A 3 9.66 2.34 -26.35
N SER A 4 10.96 2.57 -26.27
CA SER A 4 11.89 1.86 -25.39
C SER A 4 11.63 2.18 -23.91
N TYR A 5 12.17 1.34 -23.02
CA TYR A 5 12.09 1.54 -21.57
C TYR A 5 12.65 2.91 -21.15
N GLN A 6 13.77 3.32 -21.75
CA GLN A 6 14.44 4.56 -21.37
C GLN A 6 13.67 5.79 -21.85
N GLU A 7 13.13 5.77 -23.08
CA GLU A 7 12.29 6.86 -23.59
C GLU A 7 11.06 7.11 -22.70
N ARG A 8 10.42 6.03 -22.22
CA ARG A 8 9.30 6.11 -21.29
C ARG A 8 9.69 6.71 -19.94
N ILE A 9 10.82 6.28 -19.38
CA ILE A 9 11.37 6.85 -18.14
C ILE A 9 11.67 8.34 -18.31
N ASP A 10 12.33 8.73 -19.40
CA ASP A 10 12.73 10.11 -19.63
C ASP A 10 11.51 11.01 -19.83
N ARG A 11 10.50 10.53 -20.55
CA ARG A 11 9.20 11.23 -20.68
C ARG A 11 8.54 11.50 -19.34
N VAL A 12 8.45 10.49 -18.48
CA VAL A 12 7.89 10.63 -17.13
C VAL A 12 8.75 11.58 -16.30
N ARG A 13 10.08 11.44 -16.34
CA ARG A 13 11.03 12.29 -15.60
C ARG A 13 10.92 13.76 -16.02
N THR A 14 10.87 14.05 -17.32
CA THR A 14 10.69 15.41 -17.85
C THR A 14 9.37 16.01 -17.33
N THR A 15 8.29 15.23 -17.39
CA THR A 15 6.96 15.66 -16.93
C THR A 15 6.93 15.99 -15.43
N VAL A 16 7.47 15.12 -14.56
CA VAL A 16 7.48 15.37 -13.11
C VAL A 16 8.41 16.51 -12.69
N ASN A 17 9.34 16.91 -13.56
CA ASN A 17 10.18 18.09 -13.37
C ASN A 17 9.57 19.38 -13.97
N HIS A 18 8.29 19.36 -14.32
CA HIS A 18 7.56 20.50 -14.89
C HIS A 18 8.18 21.03 -16.21
N GLN A 19 8.77 20.13 -16.99
CA GLN A 19 9.31 20.41 -18.32
C GLN A 19 8.40 19.82 -19.40
N GLU A 20 8.50 20.31 -20.63
CA GLU A 20 7.72 19.82 -21.78
C GLU A 20 8.29 18.48 -22.27
N PRO A 21 7.54 17.36 -22.16
CA PRO A 21 7.96 16.07 -22.70
C PRO A 21 7.71 15.96 -24.21
N ASP A 22 8.25 14.91 -24.84
CA ASP A 22 7.99 14.58 -26.24
C ASP A 22 6.51 14.26 -26.53
N LYS A 23 5.78 13.76 -25.53
CA LYS A 23 4.31 13.65 -25.48
C LYS A 23 3.82 13.52 -24.04
N VAL A 24 2.52 13.74 -23.82
CA VAL A 24 1.88 13.55 -22.50
C VAL A 24 2.00 12.08 -22.07
N PRO A 25 2.66 11.76 -20.94
CA PRO A 25 2.78 10.37 -20.48
C PRO A 25 1.46 9.84 -19.91
N ILE A 26 1.20 8.55 -20.12
CA ILE A 26 0.05 7.83 -19.60
C ILE A 26 0.51 6.90 -18.46
N LEU A 27 0.10 7.23 -17.23
CA LEU A 27 0.22 6.35 -16.07
C LEU A 27 -1.02 5.45 -15.97
N SER A 28 -0.82 4.13 -15.88
CA SER A 28 -1.90 3.18 -15.68
C SER A 28 -1.95 2.62 -14.26
N MET A 29 -3.17 2.44 -13.73
CA MET A 29 -3.49 1.83 -12.43
C MET A 29 -4.43 0.65 -12.64
N ILE A 30 -3.89 -0.48 -13.10
CA ILE A 30 -4.69 -1.61 -13.56
C ILE A 30 -5.33 -2.40 -12.40
N GLY A 31 -4.62 -2.55 -11.27
CA GLY A 31 -5.14 -3.26 -10.10
C GLY A 31 -5.69 -4.66 -10.46
N THR A 32 -6.79 -5.07 -9.82
CA THR A 32 -7.40 -6.39 -10.05
C THR A 32 -8.10 -6.53 -11.39
N TYR A 33 -8.28 -5.45 -12.16
CA TYR A 33 -8.83 -5.53 -13.52
C TYR A 33 -7.99 -6.44 -14.44
N ALA A 34 -6.67 -6.54 -14.20
CA ALA A 34 -5.80 -7.47 -14.93
C ALA A 34 -6.27 -8.93 -14.84
N VAL A 35 -6.82 -9.34 -13.68
CA VAL A 35 -7.31 -10.70 -13.45
C VAL A 35 -8.55 -10.96 -14.30
N HIS A 36 -9.50 -10.02 -14.29
CA HIS A 36 -10.69 -10.09 -15.13
C HIS A 36 -10.33 -10.07 -16.62
N TYR A 37 -9.41 -9.20 -17.02
CA TYR A 37 -8.95 -9.06 -18.40
C TYR A 37 -8.37 -10.38 -18.96
N ALA A 38 -7.61 -11.10 -18.14
CA ALA A 38 -7.04 -12.39 -18.51
C ALA A 38 -8.06 -13.55 -18.47
N GLY A 39 -9.31 -13.29 -18.06
CA GLY A 39 -10.35 -14.31 -17.93
C GLY A 39 -10.13 -15.28 -16.76
N GLY A 40 -9.32 -14.89 -15.77
CA GLY A 40 -8.98 -15.71 -14.61
C GLY A 40 -9.70 -15.28 -13.34
N THR A 41 -9.30 -15.86 -12.21
CA THR A 41 -9.79 -15.49 -10.87
C THR A 41 -8.66 -15.27 -9.87
N ILE A 42 -8.95 -14.55 -8.79
CA ILE A 42 -8.01 -14.37 -7.68
C ILE A 42 -7.75 -15.71 -6.98
N GLN A 43 -8.76 -16.59 -6.92
CA GLN A 43 -8.61 -17.93 -6.33
C GLN A 43 -7.58 -18.77 -7.08
N GLU A 44 -7.59 -18.73 -8.42
CA GLU A 44 -6.57 -19.39 -9.23
C GLU A 44 -5.16 -18.86 -8.95
N MET A 45 -5.00 -17.55 -8.73
CA MET A 45 -3.71 -16.99 -8.30
C MET A 45 -3.33 -17.45 -6.88
N GLU A 46 -4.29 -17.62 -5.97
CA GLU A 46 -4.01 -18.14 -4.62
C GLU A 46 -3.55 -19.60 -4.64
N ASP A 47 -4.10 -20.41 -5.56
CA ASP A 47 -3.79 -21.83 -5.76
C ASP A 47 -2.53 -22.05 -6.64
N GLN A 48 -2.32 -21.17 -7.62
CA GLN A 48 -1.23 -21.19 -8.60
C GLN A 48 -0.60 -19.79 -8.73
N PRO A 49 0.30 -19.39 -7.82
CA PRO A 49 0.85 -18.03 -7.75
C PRO A 49 1.50 -17.52 -9.06
N GLU A 50 2.05 -18.42 -9.87
CA GLU A 50 2.66 -18.11 -11.17
C GLU A 50 1.67 -17.44 -12.15
N LYS A 51 0.36 -17.68 -11.98
CA LYS A 51 -0.71 -17.06 -12.79
C LYS A 51 -0.71 -15.53 -12.69
N GLU A 52 -0.21 -14.96 -11.59
CA GLU A 52 -0.06 -13.51 -11.46
C GLU A 52 0.79 -12.91 -12.59
N ILE A 53 1.86 -13.62 -13.00
CA ILE A 53 2.75 -13.16 -14.07
C ILE A 53 1.99 -13.11 -15.40
N GLU A 54 1.21 -14.14 -15.69
CA GLU A 54 0.38 -14.22 -16.90
C GLU A 54 -0.65 -13.09 -16.91
N TYR A 55 -1.44 -12.97 -15.83
CA TYR A 55 -2.58 -12.05 -15.77
C TYR A 55 -2.11 -10.59 -15.84
N TYR A 56 -1.08 -10.22 -15.08
CA TYR A 56 -0.59 -8.84 -15.03
C TYR A 56 0.35 -8.45 -16.18
N SER A 57 0.87 -9.40 -16.96
CA SER A 57 1.66 -9.07 -18.16
C SER A 57 0.82 -9.01 -19.45
N SER A 58 -0.22 -9.83 -19.56
CA SER A 58 -1.01 -9.98 -20.79
C SER A 58 -1.65 -8.67 -21.26
N ILE A 59 -2.19 -7.87 -20.34
CA ILE A 59 -2.91 -6.64 -20.63
C ILE A 59 -2.07 -5.58 -21.36
N HIS A 60 -0.75 -5.60 -21.17
CA HIS A 60 0.18 -4.66 -21.81
C HIS A 60 0.43 -4.94 -23.30
N LYS A 61 -0.11 -6.05 -23.83
CA LYS A 61 -0.12 -6.32 -25.28
C LYS A 61 -1.15 -5.44 -26.00
N ASP A 62 -2.25 -5.12 -25.31
CA ASP A 62 -3.43 -4.51 -25.92
C ASP A 62 -3.68 -3.09 -25.41
N LEU A 63 -3.34 -2.81 -24.16
CA LEU A 63 -3.46 -1.49 -23.55
C LEU A 63 -2.12 -0.78 -23.45
N TYR A 64 -2.04 0.36 -24.12
CA TYR A 64 -0.87 1.24 -24.05
C TYR A 64 -0.84 2.02 -22.73
N SER A 65 0.33 2.04 -22.10
CA SER A 65 0.69 2.95 -21.01
C SER A 65 2.18 3.26 -21.08
N ASP A 66 2.60 4.44 -20.63
CA ASP A 66 4.02 4.82 -20.53
C ASP A 66 4.68 4.22 -19.30
N ILE A 67 3.92 4.10 -18.22
CA ILE A 67 4.36 3.64 -16.91
C ILE A 67 3.16 3.05 -16.17
N ILE A 68 3.40 2.07 -15.30
CA ILE A 68 2.38 1.55 -14.39
C ILE A 68 2.64 1.99 -12.95
N PHE A 69 1.58 2.21 -12.18
CA PHE A 69 1.71 2.65 -10.80
C PHE A 69 2.34 1.56 -9.92
N THR A 70 1.81 0.34 -10.01
CA THR A 70 2.27 -0.86 -9.29
C THR A 70 2.26 -2.06 -10.22
N ALA A 71 3.13 -3.03 -9.98
CA ALA A 71 3.09 -4.33 -10.65
C ALA A 71 2.45 -5.40 -9.75
N GLY A 72 1.64 -6.26 -10.36
CA GLY A 72 1.00 -7.38 -9.68
C GLY A 72 -0.08 -6.94 -8.69
N ASN A 73 -0.46 -7.89 -7.85
CA ASN A 73 -1.45 -7.70 -6.81
C ASN A 73 -0.80 -7.18 -5.52
N ALA A 74 -0.73 -5.85 -5.38
CA ALA A 74 -0.13 -5.21 -4.21
C ALA A 74 -0.82 -5.60 -2.89
N PHE A 75 -2.15 -5.70 -2.88
CA PHE A 75 -2.97 -5.93 -1.68
C PHE A 75 -3.75 -7.25 -1.77
N ASP A 76 -3.09 -8.36 -1.46
CA ASP A 76 -3.72 -9.67 -1.56
C ASP A 76 -4.53 -10.05 -0.31
N ALA A 77 -5.69 -10.70 -0.51
CA ALA A 77 -6.53 -11.15 0.59
C ALA A 77 -5.87 -12.26 1.44
N LYS A 78 -4.98 -13.06 0.85
CA LYS A 78 -4.29 -14.17 1.52
C LYS A 78 -3.42 -13.70 2.68
N SER A 79 -2.73 -12.57 2.56
CA SER A 79 -1.97 -11.93 3.64
C SER A 79 -2.87 -11.63 4.86
N ALA A 80 -4.09 -11.11 4.64
CA ALA A 80 -5.05 -10.88 5.70
C ALA A 80 -5.56 -12.20 6.33
N LYS A 81 -5.89 -13.20 5.50
CA LYS A 81 -6.30 -14.55 5.95
C LYS A 81 -5.24 -15.25 6.82
N CYS A 82 -3.95 -15.11 6.48
CA CYS A 82 -2.83 -15.70 7.22
C CYS A 82 -2.83 -15.28 8.70
N ILE A 83 -3.10 -14.00 8.98
CA ILE A 83 -3.13 -13.43 10.34
C ILE A 83 -4.53 -13.39 10.97
N GLY A 84 -5.55 -13.91 10.27
CA GLY A 84 -6.94 -13.90 10.75
C GLY A 84 -7.54 -12.51 10.79
N SER A 85 -7.17 -11.65 9.84
CA SER A 85 -7.79 -10.35 9.62
C SER A 85 -8.88 -10.46 8.57
N GLU A 86 -10.01 -9.80 8.79
CA GLU A 86 -11.13 -9.68 7.85
C GLU A 86 -11.02 -8.41 6.97
N SER A 87 -9.87 -7.72 7.01
CA SER A 87 -9.71 -6.43 6.32
C SER A 87 -9.80 -6.55 4.80
N HIS A 88 -9.31 -7.65 4.20
CA HIS A 88 -9.35 -7.84 2.76
C HIS A 88 -10.05 -9.16 2.41
N PHE A 89 -10.91 -9.14 1.41
CA PHE A 89 -11.64 -10.32 0.95
C PHE A 89 -11.85 -10.30 -0.56
N ILE A 90 -12.06 -11.49 -1.13
CA ILE A 90 -12.41 -11.68 -2.55
C ILE A 90 -13.92 -11.49 -2.67
N SER A 91 -14.35 -10.65 -3.60
CA SER A 91 -15.76 -10.39 -3.87
C SER A 91 -16.43 -11.61 -4.54
N GLU A 92 -17.77 -11.62 -4.57
CA GLU A 92 -18.54 -12.71 -5.19
C GLU A 92 -18.22 -12.92 -6.68
N ASP A 93 -17.71 -11.89 -7.37
CA ASP A 93 -17.26 -11.95 -8.77
C ASP A 93 -15.98 -12.77 -8.97
N GLY A 94 -15.26 -13.12 -7.90
CA GLY A 94 -14.02 -13.88 -7.94
C GLY A 94 -12.80 -13.13 -8.50
N VAL A 95 -12.96 -11.89 -8.94
CA VAL A 95 -11.93 -11.10 -9.65
C VAL A 95 -11.60 -9.78 -8.98
N THR A 96 -12.39 -9.35 -7.98
CA THR A 96 -12.16 -8.11 -7.23
C THR A 96 -11.75 -8.40 -5.79
N ILE A 97 -10.69 -7.74 -5.32
CA ILE A 97 -10.34 -7.68 -3.89
C ILE A 97 -10.91 -6.39 -3.32
N GLN A 98 -11.67 -6.52 -2.24
CA GLN A 98 -12.24 -5.39 -1.52
C GLN A 98 -11.70 -5.30 -0.10
N HIS A 99 -11.71 -4.08 0.42
CA HIS A 99 -11.40 -3.81 1.81
C HIS A 99 -12.68 -3.62 2.62
N LYS A 100 -12.78 -4.29 3.76
CA LYS A 100 -13.80 -4.04 4.78
C LYS A 100 -13.26 -2.99 5.74
N GLU A 101 -13.97 -1.87 5.88
CA GLU A 101 -13.63 -0.86 6.89
C GLU A 101 -13.67 -1.50 8.28
N ILE A 102 -12.58 -1.39 9.03
CA ILE A 102 -12.49 -1.78 10.43
C ILE A 102 -12.00 -0.56 11.21
N SER A 103 -12.78 -0.15 12.20
CA SER A 103 -12.47 0.98 13.08
C SER A 103 -12.14 0.49 14.49
N PRO A 104 -10.94 -0.08 14.73
CA PRO A 104 -10.61 -0.69 16.02
C PRO A 104 -10.26 0.30 17.13
N MET A 105 -10.03 1.58 16.82
CA MET A 105 -9.62 2.62 17.78
C MET A 105 -10.83 3.44 18.24
N GLU A 106 -10.92 3.75 19.53
CA GLU A 106 -11.90 4.65 20.11
C GLU A 106 -11.41 6.10 20.18
N ALA A 107 -12.34 7.05 20.31
CA ALA A 107 -12.03 8.48 20.26
C ALA A 107 -11.17 8.96 21.42
N ASP A 108 -11.24 8.30 22.57
CA ASP A 108 -10.50 8.63 23.79
C ASP A 108 -9.11 7.97 23.86
N GLU A 109 -8.76 7.14 22.87
CA GLU A 109 -7.46 6.46 22.81
C GLU A 109 -6.37 7.26 22.07
N TYR A 110 -6.68 8.47 21.56
CA TYR A 110 -5.68 9.37 20.95
C TYR A 110 -4.47 9.64 21.84
N PRO A 111 -4.61 9.93 23.16
CA PRO A 111 -3.47 10.14 24.04
C PRO A 111 -2.50 8.95 24.09
N GLU A 112 -3.00 7.71 24.05
CA GLU A 112 -2.16 6.50 24.03
C GLU A 112 -1.41 6.37 22.71
N LEU A 113 -2.09 6.58 21.59
CA LEU A 113 -1.48 6.59 20.26
C LEU A 113 -0.38 7.66 20.15
N ILE A 114 -0.60 8.84 20.71
CA ILE A 114 0.36 9.95 20.68
C ILE A 114 1.60 9.65 21.53
N ALA A 115 1.39 9.07 22.72
CA ALA A 115 2.46 8.78 23.67
C ALA A 115 3.46 7.76 23.07
N ASP A 116 2.96 6.60 22.63
CA ASP A 116 3.75 5.51 22.08
C ASP A 116 3.03 4.85 20.90
N PRO A 117 3.20 5.38 19.67
CA PRO A 117 2.52 4.85 18.50
C PRO A 117 2.83 3.37 18.23
N GLU A 118 4.10 2.98 18.34
CA GLU A 118 4.53 1.60 18.07
C GLU A 118 3.95 0.65 19.12
N GLY A 119 4.12 0.95 20.40
CA GLY A 119 3.56 0.14 21.47
C GLY A 119 2.03 0.05 21.40
N TYR A 120 1.35 1.16 21.12
CA TYR A 120 -0.11 1.18 20.96
C TYR A 120 -0.56 0.31 19.78
N ILE A 121 0.12 0.41 18.62
CA ILE A 121 -0.21 -0.39 17.43
C ILE A 121 0.02 -1.88 17.71
N PHE A 122 1.20 -2.26 18.18
CA PHE A 122 1.55 -3.68 18.34
C PHE A 122 0.81 -4.36 19.49
N ASN A 123 0.56 -3.65 20.59
CA ASN A 123 -0.03 -4.24 21.79
C ASN A 123 -1.56 -4.09 21.85
N LYS A 124 -2.14 -3.08 21.18
CA LYS A 124 -3.58 -2.78 21.26
C LYS A 124 -4.28 -2.96 19.92
N MET A 125 -3.77 -2.37 18.83
CA MET A 125 -4.46 -2.39 17.53
C MET A 125 -4.30 -3.72 16.79
N LEU A 126 -3.08 -4.25 16.74
CA LEU A 126 -2.78 -5.48 16.03
C LEU A 126 -3.57 -6.67 16.58
N PRO A 127 -3.69 -6.89 17.91
CA PRO A 127 -4.54 -7.95 18.45
C PRO A 127 -6.03 -7.76 18.15
N ARG A 128 -6.53 -6.51 18.08
CA ARG A 128 -7.92 -6.22 17.69
C ARG A 128 -8.19 -6.57 16.22
N LYS A 129 -7.21 -6.36 15.34
CA LYS A 129 -7.36 -6.52 13.89
C LYS A 129 -6.99 -7.92 13.37
N ALA A 130 -6.04 -8.59 14.02
CA ALA A 130 -5.47 -9.87 13.59
C ALA A 130 -5.70 -10.93 14.68
N LYS A 131 -6.84 -11.62 14.59
CA LYS A 131 -7.31 -12.55 15.63
C LYS A 131 -6.29 -13.64 15.97
N LYS A 132 -5.56 -14.17 14.97
CA LYS A 132 -4.55 -15.21 15.19
C LYS A 132 -3.29 -14.69 15.90
N LEU A 133 -3.05 -13.38 15.87
CA LEU A 133 -1.93 -12.75 16.58
C LEU A 133 -2.26 -12.41 18.04
N ALA A 134 -3.54 -12.47 18.42
CA ALA A 134 -4.01 -12.34 19.80
C ALA A 134 -4.00 -13.66 20.60
N GLY A 135 -3.79 -14.80 19.92
CA GLY A 135 -3.87 -16.15 20.50
C GLY A 135 -2.65 -16.58 21.32
N THR A 136 -2.52 -17.89 21.49
CA THR A 136 -1.38 -18.55 22.15
C THR A 136 -0.07 -18.36 21.37
N THR A 137 1.08 -18.61 22.01
CA THR A 137 2.39 -18.54 21.34
C THR A 137 2.47 -19.45 20.10
N GLU A 138 1.87 -20.63 20.16
CA GLU A 138 1.82 -21.58 19.04
C GLU A 138 0.98 -21.03 17.88
N GLU A 139 -0.19 -20.46 18.16
CA GLU A 139 -1.05 -19.83 17.14
C GLU A 139 -0.37 -18.64 16.48
N LYS A 140 0.29 -17.77 17.27
CA LYS A 140 1.06 -16.64 16.76
C LYS A 140 2.19 -17.11 15.83
N TYR A 141 2.95 -18.10 16.28
CA TYR A 141 4.04 -18.66 15.48
C TYR A 141 3.53 -19.24 14.16
N ALA A 142 2.44 -20.02 14.19
CA ALA A 142 1.84 -20.59 13.00
C ALA A 142 1.33 -19.51 12.02
N ALA A 143 0.68 -18.46 12.52
CA ALA A 143 0.20 -17.35 11.71
C ALA A 143 1.34 -16.56 11.06
N ILE A 144 2.39 -16.23 11.82
CA ILE A 144 3.57 -15.53 11.31
C ILE A 144 4.30 -16.40 10.30
N LYS A 145 4.49 -17.70 10.57
CA LYS A 145 5.12 -18.63 9.63
C LYS A 145 4.33 -18.70 8.32
N SER A 146 3.01 -18.84 8.39
CA SER A 146 2.13 -18.86 7.21
C SER A 146 2.25 -17.56 6.38
N LEU A 147 2.26 -16.40 7.04
CA LEU A 147 2.43 -15.11 6.37
C LEU A 147 3.80 -14.99 5.69
N VAL A 148 4.87 -15.39 6.37
CA VAL A 148 6.24 -15.34 5.83
C VAL A 148 6.39 -16.29 4.65
N ASP A 149 5.86 -17.51 4.74
CA ASP A 149 5.92 -18.47 3.63
C ASP A 149 5.14 -17.97 2.41
N HIS A 150 3.97 -17.34 2.62
CA HIS A 150 3.22 -16.67 1.56
C HIS A 150 4.01 -15.52 0.92
N TRP A 151 4.61 -14.64 1.72
CA TRP A 151 5.40 -13.52 1.22
C TRP A 151 6.67 -13.94 0.47
N LYS A 152 7.30 -15.07 0.82
CA LYS A 152 8.42 -15.62 0.04
C LYS A 152 8.01 -15.95 -1.39
N VAL A 153 6.89 -16.66 -1.54
CA VAL A 153 6.34 -17.03 -2.86
C VAL A 153 5.94 -15.77 -3.63
N LYS A 154 5.19 -14.87 -2.98
CA LYS A 154 4.78 -13.60 -3.59
C LYS A 154 5.97 -12.75 -4.05
N GLY A 155 7.03 -12.66 -3.23
CA GLY A 155 8.24 -11.92 -3.59
C GLY A 155 8.97 -12.50 -4.80
N MET A 156 9.00 -13.84 -4.93
CA MET A 156 9.57 -14.52 -6.09
C MET A 156 8.77 -14.20 -7.37
N VAL A 157 7.45 -14.37 -7.31
CA VAL A 157 6.52 -14.10 -8.42
C VAL A 157 6.58 -12.63 -8.84
N GLN A 158 6.59 -11.71 -7.88
CA GLN A 158 6.67 -10.26 -8.15
C GLN A 158 8.02 -9.88 -8.80
N GLY A 159 9.12 -10.53 -8.40
CA GLY A 159 10.42 -10.36 -9.04
C GLY A 159 10.40 -10.77 -10.51
N GLN A 160 9.86 -11.95 -10.81
CA GLN A 160 9.72 -12.46 -12.17
C GLN A 160 8.78 -11.61 -13.03
N LEU A 161 7.64 -11.17 -12.48
CA LEU A 161 6.72 -10.25 -13.16
C LEU A 161 7.42 -8.93 -13.50
N THR A 162 8.13 -8.34 -12.54
CA THR A 162 8.86 -7.07 -12.75
C THR A 162 9.91 -7.21 -13.85
N GLU A 163 10.66 -8.32 -13.86
CA GLU A 163 11.65 -8.59 -14.89
C GLU A 163 11.01 -8.80 -16.27
N LYS A 164 9.88 -9.52 -16.33
CA LYS A 164 9.11 -9.72 -17.57
C LYS A 164 8.57 -8.40 -18.13
N LEU A 165 7.96 -7.57 -17.28
CA LEU A 165 7.46 -6.24 -17.67
C LEU A 165 8.57 -5.36 -18.23
N LYS A 166 9.75 -5.38 -17.62
CA LYS A 166 10.89 -4.61 -18.09
C LYS A 166 11.44 -5.12 -19.42
N THR A 167 11.67 -6.43 -19.55
CA THR A 167 12.39 -7.01 -20.69
C THR A 167 11.50 -7.17 -21.92
N GLU A 168 10.29 -7.71 -21.76
CA GLU A 168 9.39 -7.99 -22.88
C GLU A 168 8.49 -6.81 -23.24
N PHE A 169 8.01 -6.05 -22.26
CA PHE A 169 7.05 -4.96 -22.47
C PHE A 169 7.67 -3.57 -22.44
N GLN A 170 8.96 -3.47 -22.11
CA GLN A 170 9.65 -2.19 -21.93
C GLN A 170 8.91 -1.27 -20.94
N MET A 171 8.22 -1.85 -19.95
CA MET A 171 7.28 -1.15 -19.07
C MET A 171 7.94 -0.77 -17.74
N PRO A 172 8.09 0.53 -17.44
CA PRO A 172 8.53 0.99 -16.13
C PRO A 172 7.43 0.91 -15.07
N ILE A 173 7.85 0.81 -13.80
CA ILE A 173 6.97 0.82 -12.63
C ILE A 173 7.31 2.07 -11.80
N MET A 174 6.29 2.84 -11.41
CA MET A 174 6.46 4.10 -10.69
C MET A 174 6.76 3.88 -9.21
N VAL A 175 5.99 3.02 -8.53
CA VAL A 175 6.08 2.84 -7.08
C VAL A 175 6.84 1.56 -6.74
N GLY A 176 7.81 1.69 -5.85
CA GLY A 176 8.46 0.56 -5.17
C GLY A 176 7.78 0.29 -3.82
N GLY A 177 8.28 0.92 -2.75
CA GLY A 177 7.70 0.81 -1.41
C GLY A 177 6.56 1.80 -1.16
N PHE A 178 5.55 1.39 -0.41
CA PHE A 178 4.47 2.27 0.05
C PHE A 178 4.89 3.01 1.32
N ALA A 179 4.74 4.33 1.31
CA ALA A 179 4.68 5.13 2.52
C ALA A 179 3.21 5.53 2.74
N TYR A 180 2.66 5.23 3.91
CA TYR A 180 1.30 5.63 4.24
C TYR A 180 1.30 7.02 4.86
N PRO A 181 0.57 7.99 4.30
CA PRO A 181 0.32 9.25 4.96
C PRO A 181 -0.28 9.01 6.35
N PRO A 182 0.13 9.74 7.40
CA PRO A 182 -0.35 9.49 8.76
C PRO A 182 -1.87 9.59 8.93
N LEU A 183 -2.50 10.51 8.19
CA LEU A 183 -3.95 10.67 8.24
C LEU A 183 -4.65 9.45 7.64
N ASP A 184 -4.17 8.97 6.49
CA ASP A 184 -4.65 7.76 5.83
C ASP A 184 -4.43 6.53 6.71
N TYR A 185 -3.30 6.46 7.43
CA TYR A 185 -3.05 5.38 8.39
C TYR A 185 -4.10 5.35 9.51
N ILE A 186 -4.44 6.52 10.07
CA ILE A 186 -5.49 6.62 11.09
C ILE A 186 -6.85 6.25 10.46
N PHE A 187 -7.11 6.71 9.25
CA PHE A 187 -8.33 6.44 8.51
C PHE A 187 -8.53 4.95 8.22
N ASP A 188 -7.61 4.33 7.50
CA ASP A 188 -7.73 2.97 6.98
C ASP A 188 -7.60 1.89 8.07
N TYR A 189 -6.82 2.18 9.11
CA TYR A 189 -6.39 1.15 10.06
C TYR A 189 -6.84 1.36 11.51
N LEU A 190 -7.26 2.58 11.89
CA LEU A 190 -7.57 2.90 13.30
C LEU A 190 -9.01 3.39 13.51
N ARG A 191 -9.40 4.53 12.94
CA ARG A 191 -10.66 5.24 13.27
C ARG A 191 -11.75 5.12 12.21
N GLY A 192 -11.42 4.64 11.01
CA GLY A 192 -12.35 4.58 9.88
C GLY A 192 -12.85 5.95 9.42
N PHE A 193 -13.68 5.93 8.39
CA PHE A 193 -14.23 7.13 7.77
C PHE A 193 -15.09 7.92 8.74
N LYS A 194 -16.03 7.26 9.41
CA LYS A 194 -16.96 7.93 10.32
C LYS A 194 -16.25 8.52 11.54
N GLY A 195 -15.35 7.76 12.16
CA GLY A 195 -14.64 8.19 13.37
C GLY A 195 -13.73 9.38 13.07
N LEU A 196 -12.85 9.23 12.08
CA LEU A 196 -11.89 10.28 11.73
C LEU A 196 -12.58 11.57 11.25
N SER A 197 -13.64 11.47 10.45
CA SER A 197 -14.38 12.64 9.97
C SER A 197 -14.98 13.47 11.11
N LEU A 198 -15.46 12.81 12.17
CA LEU A 198 -15.96 13.50 13.37
C LEU A 198 -14.82 14.10 14.19
N ASP A 199 -13.73 13.37 14.34
CA ASP A 199 -12.58 13.76 15.17
C ASP A 199 -11.81 14.95 14.57
N MET A 200 -11.72 15.04 13.23
CA MET A 200 -11.16 16.21 12.55
C MET A 200 -11.89 17.52 12.92
N ARG A 201 -13.18 17.45 13.23
CA ARG A 201 -13.96 18.62 13.66
C ARG A 201 -13.95 18.82 15.17
N ARG A 202 -14.06 17.75 15.94
CA ARG A 202 -14.26 17.80 17.40
C ARG A 202 -12.96 17.81 18.21
N LYS A 203 -11.92 17.18 17.67
CA LYS A 203 -10.62 16.97 18.31
C LYS A 203 -9.45 17.27 17.35
N PRO A 204 -9.46 18.39 16.60
CA PRO A 204 -8.47 18.65 15.56
C PRO A 204 -7.03 18.60 16.08
N ASN A 205 -6.78 19.10 17.29
CA ASN A 205 -5.44 19.12 17.90
C ASN A 205 -4.92 17.70 18.20
N GLU A 206 -5.77 16.78 18.66
CA GLU A 206 -5.38 15.39 18.92
C GLU A 206 -5.08 14.65 17.62
N VAL A 207 -5.89 14.89 16.57
CA VAL A 207 -5.66 14.31 15.23
C VAL A 207 -4.31 14.77 14.67
N VAL A 208 -4.03 16.08 14.70
CA VAL A 208 -2.76 16.65 14.24
C VAL A 208 -1.58 16.07 15.03
N ALA A 209 -1.68 16.03 16.37
CA ALA A 209 -0.64 15.46 17.20
C ALA A 209 -0.38 13.99 16.87
N ALA A 210 -1.43 13.18 16.67
CA ALA A 210 -1.28 11.78 16.27
C ALA A 210 -0.60 11.64 14.90
N CYS A 211 -1.00 12.45 13.91
CA CYS A 211 -0.35 12.48 12.60
C CYS A 211 1.14 12.81 12.71
N GLU A 212 1.52 13.82 13.51
CA GLU A 212 2.92 14.19 13.71
C GLU A 212 3.75 13.06 14.33
N ARG A 213 3.18 12.35 15.30
CA ARG A 213 3.85 11.22 15.98
C ARG A 213 4.08 10.05 15.02
N LEU A 214 3.07 9.68 14.23
CA LEU A 214 3.17 8.66 13.19
C LEU A 214 4.20 9.04 12.10
N CYS A 215 4.21 10.32 11.70
CA CYS A 215 5.19 10.86 10.73
C CYS A 215 6.65 10.74 11.19
N ARG A 216 6.91 10.83 12.50
CA ARG A 216 8.28 10.68 13.05
C ARG A 216 8.77 9.23 12.98
N GLY A 217 7.86 8.25 13.14
CA GLY A 217 8.17 6.83 12.95
C GLY A 217 8.52 6.50 11.50
N GLY A 218 7.69 6.94 10.55
CA GLY A 218 7.90 6.69 9.10
C GLY A 218 9.15 7.35 8.51
N ARG A 219 9.62 8.46 9.08
CA ARG A 219 10.87 9.13 8.65
C ARG A 219 12.13 8.31 8.93
N ARG A 220 12.15 7.45 9.96
CA ARG A 220 13.31 6.59 10.26
C ARG A 220 13.47 5.47 9.24
N SER A 221 12.37 4.97 8.68
CA SER A 221 12.35 3.88 7.68
C SER A 221 12.49 4.37 6.24
N ALA A 222 12.09 5.60 5.91
CA ALA A 222 12.10 6.12 4.54
C ALA A 222 13.39 6.87 4.13
N HIS A 223 14.19 7.41 5.06
CA HIS A 223 15.45 8.09 4.72
C HIS A 223 16.39 8.22 5.93
N PRO A 224 17.50 7.45 6.04
CA PRO A 224 18.44 7.57 7.16
C PRO A 224 19.35 8.82 7.11
N GLY A 225 18.96 9.89 6.41
CA GLY A 225 19.79 11.11 6.28
C GLY A 225 19.16 12.29 5.54
N GLY A 226 17.83 12.41 5.50
CA GLY A 226 17.15 13.41 4.69
C GLY A 226 16.96 14.73 5.44
N PRO A 227 17.01 15.90 4.77
CA PRO A 227 16.86 17.18 5.43
C PRO A 227 15.53 17.24 6.18
N GLN A 228 15.61 17.66 7.45
CA GLN A 228 14.43 17.84 8.29
C GLN A 228 13.49 18.83 7.62
N CYS A 229 12.28 18.36 7.27
CA CYS A 229 11.21 19.25 6.83
C CYS A 229 10.96 20.26 7.97
N ARG A 230 11.36 21.52 7.76
CA ARG A 230 11.18 22.60 8.72
C ARG A 230 9.67 22.76 8.92
N SER A 231 9.18 22.43 10.12
CA SER A 231 7.88 22.90 10.58
C SER A 231 7.91 24.42 10.47
N GLY A 232 6.96 25.01 9.73
CA GLY A 232 6.86 26.45 9.56
C GLY A 232 6.83 27.14 10.92
N GLN A 233 7.97 27.68 11.33
CA GLN A 233 8.00 28.80 12.24
C GLN A 233 7.48 29.97 11.43
N THR A 234 6.25 30.36 11.70
CA THR A 234 5.78 31.70 11.38
C THR A 234 6.67 32.66 12.17
N ASP A 235 7.60 33.32 11.48
CA ASP A 235 8.28 34.51 11.99
C ASP A 235 7.21 35.58 12.21
N ASN A 236 6.71 35.64 13.44
CA ASN A 236 5.99 36.79 13.97
C ASN A 236 6.97 37.58 14.83
N GLY A 237 7.28 38.80 14.39
CA GLY A 237 8.10 39.80 15.08
C GLY A 237 9.33 40.17 14.26
N ALA A 238 9.71 41.44 14.09
CA ALA A 238 9.17 42.70 14.55
C ALA A 238 9.83 43.81 13.70
N ASP A 239 9.14 44.96 13.65
CA ASP A 239 9.60 46.31 13.26
C ASP A 239 10.00 46.61 11.81
#